data_AF-A0A2Z5J6U4-F1
#
_entry.id   AF-A0A2Z5J6U4-F1
#
_cell.length_a   1.000
_cell.length_b   1.000
_cell.length_c   1.000
_cell.angle_alpha   90.00
_cell.angle_beta   90.00
_cell.angle_gamma   90.00
#
_symmetry.space_group_name_H-M   'P 1'
#
loop_
_entity.id
_entity.type
_entity.pdbx_description
1 polymer ?
#
loop_
_entity_poly.entity_id
_entity_poly.type
_entity_poly.pdbx_seq_one_letter_code
_entity_poly.pdbx_strand_id
1 'polypeptide(L)'
;MGAATLLDITALALLGLAGYRATQLAVHDTILDPVRDRLHAWHEQRPESAAREFVINLISCVYCMGWWISGAILATYLLATGQFAGTPLLVHGIEWLAVAGAAVFINRVDDTLGRLA
;
A
#
# COMPACT_ATOMS: atom_id res chain seq x y z
N MET A 1 -29.20 -12.63 -4.42
CA MET A 1 -27.86 -12.72 -5.05
C MET A 1 -27.53 -11.31 -5.54
N GLY A 2 -26.90 -10.50 -4.69
CA GLY A 2 -26.53 -9.13 -5.03
C GLY A 2 -25.36 -9.14 -5.99
N ALA A 3 -25.44 -8.37 -7.07
CA ALA A 3 -24.33 -8.19 -7.99
C ALA A 3 -23.13 -7.60 -7.21
N ALA A 4 -22.00 -8.30 -7.21
CA ALA A 4 -20.74 -7.75 -6.75
C ALA A 4 -20.44 -6.52 -7.60
N THR A 5 -20.55 -5.34 -7.00
CA THR A 5 -20.21 -4.08 -7.68
C THR A 5 -18.71 -3.89 -7.51
N LEU A 6 -17.96 -4.30 -8.53
CA LEU A 6 -16.53 -4.01 -8.63
C LEU A 6 -16.32 -2.49 -8.60
N LEU A 7 -15.18 -2.06 -8.06
CA LEU A 7 -14.75 -0.67 -8.09
C LEU A 7 -14.89 -0.09 -9.50
N ASP A 8 -15.55 1.06 -9.61
CA ASP A 8 -15.54 1.82 -10.86
C ASP A 8 -14.13 2.37 -11.12
N ILE A 9 -13.87 2.73 -12.38
CA ILE A 9 -12.54 3.16 -12.81
C ILE A 9 -12.04 4.42 -12.09
N THR A 10 -12.95 5.31 -11.69
CA THR A 10 -12.64 6.54 -10.96
C THR A 10 -12.20 6.21 -9.54
N ALA A 11 -12.96 5.35 -8.84
CA ALA A 11 -12.58 4.87 -7.52
C ALA A 11 -11.23 4.15 -7.55
N LEU A 12 -11.02 3.26 -8.53
CA LEU A 12 -9.74 2.56 -8.70
C LEU A 12 -8.57 3.53 -8.91
N ALA A 13 -8.75 4.54 -9.78
CA ALA A 13 -7.72 5.54 -10.04
C ALA A 13 -7.37 6.36 -8.79
N LEU A 14 -8.39 6.83 -8.04
CA LEU A 14 -8.19 7.60 -6.82
C LEU A 14 -7.53 6.76 -5.72
N LEU A 15 -7.97 5.52 -5.51
CA LEU A 15 -7.39 4.62 -4.52
C LEU A 15 -5.96 4.22 -4.92
N GLY A 16 -5.69 4.01 -6.21
CA GLY A 16 -4.34 3.76 -6.73
C GLY A 16 -3.39 4.94 -6.52
N LEU A 17 -3.85 6.18 -6.79
CA LEU A 17 -3.11 7.41 -6.52
C LEU A 17 -2.85 7.61 -5.02
N ALA A 18 -3.86 7.37 -4.19
CA ALA A 18 -3.73 7.41 -2.74
C ALA A 18 -2.72 6.36 -2.25
N GLY A 19 -2.79 5.13 -2.77
CA GLY A 19 -1.84 4.06 -2.49
C GLY A 19 -0.41 4.43 -2.88
N TYR A 20 -0.21 4.97 -4.09
CA TYR A 20 1.08 5.49 -4.54
C TYR A 20 1.63 6.54 -3.57
N ARG A 21 0.85 7.59 -3.26
CA ARG A 21 1.33 8.69 -2.39
C ARG A 21 1.58 8.25 -0.96
N ALA A 22 0.71 7.45 -0.38
CA ALA A 22 0.91 6.92 0.97
C ALA A 22 2.14 6.01 1.04
N THR A 23 2.41 5.24 -0.01
CA THR A 23 3.63 4.40 -0.08
C THR A 23 4.89 5.25 -0.19
N GLN A 24 4.88 6.28 -1.04
CA GLN A 24 5.99 7.22 -1.14
C GLN A 24 6.26 7.93 0.20
N LEU A 25 5.19 8.34 0.90
CA LEU A 25 5.30 8.90 2.24
C LEU A 25 5.97 7.91 3.22
N ALA A 26 5.56 6.65 3.20
CA ALA A 26 6.06 5.61 4.10
C ALA A 26 7.52 5.18 3.83
N VAL A 27 7.91 5.11 2.55
CA VAL A 27 9.17 4.44 2.14
C VAL A 27 10.22 5.41 1.61
N HIS A 28 9.85 6.62 1.22
CA HIS A 28 10.81 7.56 0.61
C HIS A 28 10.83 8.92 1.31
N ASP A 29 9.69 9.45 1.72
CA ASP A 29 9.60 10.82 2.20
C ASP A 29 10.27 11.05 3.56
N THR A 30 11.03 12.14 3.62
CA THR A 30 11.78 12.58 4.80
C THR A 30 10.91 12.82 6.04
N ILE A 31 9.61 13.07 5.84
CA ILE A 31 8.63 13.23 6.92
C ILE A 31 8.65 12.03 7.88
N LEU A 32 8.87 10.81 7.35
CA LEU A 32 8.91 9.59 8.15
C LEU A 32 10.32 9.07 8.46
N ASP A 33 11.38 9.81 8.12
CA ASP A 33 12.76 9.46 8.50
C ASP A 33 12.91 9.18 10.01
N PRO A 34 12.41 10.04 10.92
CA PRO A 34 12.60 9.81 12.36
C PRO A 34 11.93 8.53 12.85
N VAL A 35 10.86 8.07 12.18
CA VAL A 35 10.18 6.82 12.50
C VAL A 35 10.99 5.64 11.96
N ARG A 36 11.49 5.73 10.72
CA ARG A 36 12.33 4.70 10.10
C ARG A 36 13.63 4.50 10.87
N ASP A 37 14.31 5.57 11.26
CA ASP A 37 15.55 5.51 12.04
C ASP A 37 15.33 4.81 13.39
N ARG A 38 14.21 5.08 14.06
CA ARG A 38 13.85 4.39 15.30
C ARG A 38 13.58 2.90 15.08
N LEU A 39 12.95 2.53 13.97
CA LEU A 39 12.72 1.13 13.62
C LEU A 39 14.04 0.41 13.33
N HIS A 40 14.96 1.04 12.60
CA HIS A 40 16.30 0.51 12.36
C HIS A 40 17.08 0.34 13.67
N ALA A 41 17.14 1.37 14.52
CA ALA A 41 17.79 1.28 15.83
C ALA A 41 17.15 0.22 16.75
N TRP A 42 15.83 0.02 16.65
CA TRP A 42 15.14 -1.08 17.34
C TRP A 42 15.56 -2.45 16.80
N HIS A 43 15.73 -2.60 15.48
CA HIS A 43 16.24 -3.85 14.90
C HIS A 43 17.68 -4.15 15.35
N GLU A 44 18.56 -3.13 15.36
CA GLU A 44 19.96 -3.27 15.79
C GLU A 44 20.14 -3.77 17.23
N GLN A 45 19.16 -3.53 18.11
CA GLN A 45 19.18 -4.09 19.47
C GLN A 45 19.08 -5.62 19.50
N ARG A 46 18.52 -6.26 18.46
CA ARG A 46 18.41 -7.72 18.29
C ARG A 46 18.41 -8.10 16.80
N PRO A 47 19.57 -8.11 16.13
CA PRO A 47 19.66 -8.32 14.69
C PRO A 47 19.21 -9.72 14.27
N GLU A 48 19.46 -10.74 15.10
CA GLU A 48 19.09 -12.15 14.83
C GLU A 48 17.57 -12.45 14.91
N SER A 49 16.74 -11.44 15.21
CA SER A 49 15.30 -11.65 15.35
C SER A 49 14.60 -11.59 13.99
N ALA A 50 14.17 -12.76 13.50
CA ALA A 50 13.41 -12.91 12.25
C ALA A 50 12.17 -11.99 12.17
N ALA A 51 11.48 -11.77 13.30
CA ALA A 51 10.34 -10.87 13.34
C ALA A 51 10.74 -9.39 13.10
N ARG A 52 11.88 -8.95 13.64
CA ARG A 52 12.38 -7.58 13.43
C ARG A 52 12.88 -7.41 12.00
N GLU A 53 13.59 -8.41 11.48
CA GLU A 53 14.04 -8.43 10.09
C GLU A 53 12.87 -8.35 9.10
N PHE A 54 11.80 -9.12 9.34
CA PHE A 54 10.58 -9.03 8.54
C PHE A 54 9.99 -7.61 8.52
N VAL A 55 9.91 -6.94 9.67
CA VAL A 55 9.42 -5.56 9.75
C VAL A 55 10.32 -4.60 8.97
N ILE A 56 11.64 -4.71 9.10
CA ILE A 56 12.58 -3.86 8.36
C ILE A 56 12.45 -4.09 6.86
N ASN A 57 12.37 -5.35 6.42
CA ASN A 57 12.16 -5.69 5.01
C ASN A 57 10.82 -5.15 4.48
N LEU A 58 9.77 -5.16 5.32
CA LEU A 58 8.46 -4.64 4.97
C LEU A 58 8.50 -3.12 4.71
N ILE A 59 9.08 -2.35 5.63
CA ILE A 59 9.12 -0.88 5.53
C ILE A 59 10.14 -0.38 4.50
N SER A 60 11.14 -1.19 4.16
CA SER A 60 12.21 -0.82 3.21
C SER A 60 11.84 -1.11 1.75
N CYS A 61 10.82 -1.96 1.50
CA CYS A 61 10.42 -2.32 0.16
C CYS A 61 9.14 -1.59 -0.25
N VAL A 62 9.22 -0.77 -1.30
CA VAL A 62 8.09 -0.02 -1.87
C VAL A 62 6.93 -0.94 -2.28
N TYR A 63 7.23 -2.16 -2.78
CA TYR A 63 6.20 -3.10 -3.19
C TYR A 63 5.55 -3.82 -1.99
N CYS A 64 6.34 -4.19 -0.98
CA CYS A 64 5.83 -4.82 0.23
C CYS A 64 4.95 -3.84 1.01
N MET A 65 5.46 -2.63 1.27
CA MET A 65 4.70 -1.61 1.96
C MET A 65 3.48 -1.17 1.14
N GLY A 66 3.65 -0.99 -0.17
CA GLY A 66 2.59 -0.59 -1.08
C GLY A 66 1.44 -1.59 -1.14
N TRP A 67 1.73 -2.89 -1.06
CA TRP A 67 0.70 -3.93 -0.92
C TRP A 67 -0.18 -3.69 0.31
N TRP A 68 0.43 -3.56 1.49
CA TRP A 68 -0.34 -3.39 2.74
C TRP A 68 -1.05 -2.06 2.85
N ILE A 69 -0.42 -0.97 2.39
CA ILE A 69 -1.04 0.36 2.33
C ILE A 69 -2.26 0.36 1.41
N SER A 70 -2.15 -0.25 0.23
CA SER A 70 -3.27 -0.35 -0.71
C SER A 70 -4.46 -1.08 -0.09
N GLY A 71 -4.19 -2.17 0.63
CA GLY A 71 -5.22 -2.91 1.35
C GLY A 71 -5.87 -2.11 2.47
N ALA A 72 -5.06 -1.40 3.27
CA ALA A 72 -5.55 -0.55 4.34
C ALA A 72 -6.45 0.58 3.80
N ILE A 73 -6.01 1.26 2.74
CA ILE A 73 -6.78 2.33 2.08
C ILE A 73 -8.09 1.78 1.51
N LEU A 74 -8.06 0.65 0.81
CA LEU A 74 -9.25 0.00 0.28
C LEU A 74 -10.22 -0.39 1.41
N ALA A 75 -9.72 -1.02 2.47
CA ALA A 75 -10.53 -1.41 3.62
C ALA A 75 -11.18 -0.18 4.28
N THR A 76 -10.42 0.90 4.49
CA THR A 76 -10.96 2.17 5.01
C THR A 76 -12.06 2.73 4.10
N TYR A 77 -11.83 2.75 2.78
CA TYR A 77 -12.82 3.23 1.82
C TYR A 77 -14.12 2.40 1.85
N LEU A 78 -14.01 1.06 1.82
CA LEU A 78 -15.15 0.16 1.83
C LEU A 78 -15.92 0.22 3.15
N LEU A 79 -15.22 0.37 4.29
CA LEU A 79 -15.86 0.52 5.60
C LEU A 79 -16.55 1.87 5.73
N ALA A 80 -15.90 2.96 5.31
CA ALA A 80 -16.46 4.30 5.40
C ALA A 80 -17.68 4.50 4.49
N THR A 81 -17.73 3.81 3.35
CA THR A 81 -18.86 3.86 2.41
C THR A 81 -19.92 2.79 2.65
N GLY A 82 -19.72 1.91 3.65
CA GLY A 82 -20.66 0.82 3.97
C GLY A 82 -20.71 -0.32 2.95
N GLN A 83 -19.73 -0.41 2.04
CA GLN A 83 -19.67 -1.39 0.96
C GLN A 83 -19.05 -2.73 1.37
N PHE A 84 -18.40 -2.79 2.54
CA PHE A 84 -17.64 -3.98 2.99
C PHE A 84 -18.52 -5.22 3.26
N ALA A 85 -19.72 -5.05 3.81
CA ALA A 85 -20.57 -6.19 4.22
C ALA A 85 -21.42 -6.77 3.07
N GLY A 86 -21.54 -6.04 1.95
CA GLY A 86 -22.44 -6.39 0.84
C GLY A 86 -21.83 -7.34 -0.19
N THR A 87 -20.53 -7.64 -0.09
CA THR A 87 -19.74 -8.25 -1.15
C THR A 87 -18.88 -9.41 -0.60
N PRO A 88 -18.71 -10.53 -1.31
CA PRO A 88 -17.88 -11.64 -0.85
C PRO A 88 -16.41 -11.21 -0.63
N LEU A 89 -15.77 -11.71 0.43
CA LEU A 89 -14.36 -11.41 0.74
C LEU A 89 -13.40 -11.67 -0.42
N LEU A 90 -13.68 -12.67 -1.25
CA LEU A 90 -12.87 -12.98 -2.42
C LEU A 90 -12.84 -11.83 -3.44
N VAL A 91 -13.96 -11.11 -3.59
CA VAL A 91 -14.03 -9.94 -4.48
C VAL A 91 -13.20 -8.79 -3.91
N HIS A 92 -13.25 -8.55 -2.60
CA HIS A 92 -12.37 -7.57 -1.95
C HIS A 92 -10.88 -7.93 -2.10
N GLY A 93 -10.54 -9.23 -2.14
CA GLY A 93 -9.19 -9.67 -2.48
C GLY A 93 -8.77 -9.28 -3.91
N ILE A 94 -9.68 -9.37 -4.87
CA ILE A 94 -9.44 -8.92 -6.26
C ILE A 94 -9.32 -7.39 -6.32
N GLU A 95 -10.17 -6.67 -5.61
CA GLU A 95 -10.10 -5.20 -5.52
C GLU A 95 -8.78 -4.74 -4.90
N TRP A 96 -8.29 -5.43 -3.87
CA TRP A 96 -6.99 -5.15 -3.29
C TRP A 96 -5.89 -5.32 -4.32
N LEU A 97 -5.86 -6.44 -5.05
CA LEU A 97 -4.92 -6.67 -6.15
C LEU A 97 -4.98 -5.55 -7.20
N ALA A 98 -6.18 -5.10 -7.55
CA ALA A 98 -6.37 -4.01 -8.51
C ALA A 98 -5.79 -2.69 -8.01
N VAL A 99 -6.09 -2.29 -6.76
CA VAL A 99 -5.58 -1.05 -6.16
C VAL A 99 -4.06 -1.10 -6.03
N ALA A 100 -3.50 -2.22 -5.54
CA ALA A 100 -2.06 -2.41 -5.43
C ALA A 100 -1.37 -2.37 -6.82
N GLY A 101 -1.97 -3.01 -7.82
CA GLY A 101 -1.49 -2.98 -9.20
C GLY A 101 -1.48 -1.57 -9.78
N ALA A 102 -2.54 -0.79 -9.56
CA ALA A 102 -2.63 0.60 -9.99
C ALA A 102 -1.54 1.47 -9.33
N ALA A 103 -1.35 1.34 -8.01
CA ALA A 103 -0.30 2.05 -7.28
C ALA A 103 1.11 1.69 -7.78
N VAL A 104 1.38 0.40 -8.04
CA VAL A 104 2.66 -0.06 -8.59
C VAL A 104 2.89 0.45 -10.01
N PHE A 105 1.86 0.46 -10.85
CA PHE A 105 1.96 1.01 -12.20
C PHE A 105 2.36 2.49 -12.17
N ILE A 106 1.72 3.29 -11.30
CA ILE A 106 2.06 4.72 -11.13
C ILE A 106 3.50 4.88 -10.65
N ASN A 107 3.94 4.11 -9.64
CA ASN A 107 5.33 4.10 -9.17
C ASN A 107 6.31 3.82 -10.32
N ARG A 108 6.03 2.81 -11.15
CA ARG A 108 6.92 2.45 -12.28
C ARG A 108 6.97 3.54 -13.35
N VAL A 109 5.85 4.19 -13.63
CA VAL A 109 5.81 5.33 -14.56
C VAL A 109 6.65 6.49 -14.02
N ASP A 110 6.49 6.82 -12.73
CA ASP A 110 7.26 7.87 -12.05
C ASP A 110 8.78 7.58 -12.10
N ASP A 111 9.20 6.37 -11.73
CA ASP A 111 10.59 5.91 -11.81
C ASP A 111 11.18 5.97 -13.23
N THR A 112 10.36 5.71 -14.25
CA THR A 112 10.78 5.77 -15.65
C THR A 112 10.91 7.22 -16.12
N LEU A 113 9.96 8.08 -15.80
CA LEU A 113 9.98 9.49 -16.18
C LEU A 113 11.11 10.25 -15.47
N GLY A 114 11.34 9.98 -14.18
CA GLY A 114 12.43 10.60 -13.41
C GLY A 114 13.83 10.25 -13.94
N ARG A 115 13.99 9.16 -14.70
CA ARG A 115 15.25 8.79 -15.37
C ARG A 115 15.49 9.51 -16.71
N LEU A 116 14.44 10.09 -17.29
CA LEU A 116 14.50 10.78 -18.57
C LEU A 116 14.67 12.31 -18.42
N ALA A 117 14.43 12.83 -17.21
CA ALA A 117 14.64 14.22 -16.84
C ALA A 117 16.09 14.47 -16.38
#